data_AF-A0A931LMK0-F1
#
_entry.id   AF-A0A931LMK0-F1
#
_cell.length_a   1.000
_cell.length_b   1.000
_cell.length_c   1.000
_cell.angle_alpha   90.00
_cell.angle_beta   90.00
_cell.angle_gamma   90.00
#
_symmetry.space_group_name_H-M   'P 1'
#
loop_
_entity.id
_entity.type
_entity.pdbx_description
1 polymer ?
#
loop_
_entity_poly.entity_id
_entity_poly.type
_entity_poly.pdbx_seq_one_letter_code
_entity_poly.pdbx_strand_id
1 'polypeptide(L)'
;MVNALKAEKLYLTLVTSKNSNGEIRGQLELRNKEYRKSSGAICNDGWPSDSTGSGTCSHHKGVREWCPCFLGRDSGFVSALNLEHEFSTSTPLASDKTPASGSAFFRLDYSGTKLDFYMTYANLTGPPTAIHFHRGKLKETGPIVHTICGAPDGKPCDASSNATVSDYWWSFGAQGLTPELIEALKAGEIYIEVDTANPNGEIRGQLTK
;
A
#
# COMPACT_ATOMS: atom_id res chain seq x y z
N MET A 1 26.11 14.24 -8.36
CA MET A 1 25.53 13.66 -7.13
C MET A 1 25.89 12.18 -6.97
N VAL A 2 25.59 11.31 -7.96
CA VAL A 2 25.89 9.87 -7.92
C VAL A 2 27.36 9.52 -7.66
N ASN A 3 28.31 10.26 -8.25
CA ASN A 3 29.74 10.02 -8.04
C ASN A 3 30.22 10.34 -6.61
N ALA A 4 29.54 11.25 -5.89
CA ALA A 4 29.85 11.56 -4.50
C ALA A 4 29.29 10.49 -3.54
N LEU A 5 28.12 9.92 -3.85
CA LEU A 5 27.59 8.74 -3.15
C LEU A 5 28.51 7.53 -3.31
N LYS A 6 29.00 7.25 -4.53
CA LYS A 6 29.91 6.13 -4.80
C LYS A 6 31.28 6.25 -4.13
N ALA A 7 31.68 7.47 -3.78
CA ALA A 7 32.93 7.74 -3.08
C ALA A 7 32.77 7.81 -1.55
N GLU A 8 31.56 7.52 -1.02
CA GLU A 8 31.21 7.66 0.41
C GLU A 8 31.43 9.07 0.98
N LYS A 9 31.42 10.09 0.12
CA LYS A 9 31.68 11.50 0.50
C LYS A 9 30.41 12.27 0.87
N LEU A 10 29.25 11.59 0.88
CA LEU A 10 27.98 12.19 1.27
C LEU A 10 27.66 11.85 2.72
N TYR A 11 27.36 12.86 3.51
CA TYR A 11 26.93 12.70 4.90
C TYR A 11 25.69 13.56 5.14
N LEU A 12 24.74 13.05 5.92
CA LEU A 12 23.62 13.83 6.40
C LEU A 12 24.00 14.43 7.75
N THR A 13 23.83 15.73 7.88
CA THR A 13 23.96 16.42 9.17
C THR A 13 22.56 16.83 9.61
N LEU A 14 22.08 16.25 10.71
CA LEU A 14 20.84 16.68 11.33
C LEU A 14 21.16 17.82 12.30
N VAL A 15 20.59 18.99 12.01
CA VAL A 15 20.81 20.22 12.78
C VAL A 15 19.50 20.57 13.48
N THR A 16 19.57 20.81 14.79
CA THR A 16 18.41 21.25 15.58
C THR A 16 18.58 22.72 15.93
N SER A 17 17.47 23.41 16.26
CA SER A 17 17.51 24.81 16.72
C SER A 17 18.36 25.02 17.98
N LYS A 18 18.66 23.94 18.70
CA LYS A 18 19.45 23.94 19.93
C LYS A 18 20.95 23.69 19.67
N ASN A 19 21.34 23.16 18.51
CA ASN A 19 22.75 22.95 18.14
C ASN A 19 22.96 23.17 16.63
N SER A 20 23.38 24.38 16.27
CA SER A 20 23.61 24.81 14.88
C SER A 20 24.77 24.11 14.19
N ASN A 21 25.61 23.39 14.93
CA ASN A 21 26.77 22.67 14.39
C ASN A 21 26.48 21.18 14.09
N GLY A 22 25.22 20.75 14.28
CA GLY A 22 24.75 19.39 14.01
C GLY A 22 24.86 18.49 15.24
N GLU A 23 23.79 17.75 15.56
CA GLU A 23 23.72 16.86 16.72
C GLU A 23 24.07 15.40 16.36
N ILE A 24 23.83 14.99 15.12
CA ILE A 24 24.11 13.64 14.62
C ILE A 24 24.75 13.74 13.23
N ARG A 25 25.88 13.04 13.03
CA ARG A 25 26.55 12.88 11.73
C ARG A 25 26.49 11.42 11.32
N GLY A 26 25.83 11.14 10.20
CA GLY A 26 25.76 9.81 9.61
C GLY A 26 26.31 9.82 8.17
N GLN A 27 27.19 8.88 7.86
CA GLN A 27 27.71 8.68 6.51
C GLN A 27 26.69 7.88 5.70
N LEU A 28 26.36 8.36 4.50
CA LEU A 28 25.49 7.62 3.57
C LEU A 28 26.35 6.62 2.81
N GLU A 29 26.18 5.34 3.14
CA GLU A 29 26.79 4.24 2.40
C GLU A 29 25.85 3.74 1.30
N LEU A 30 26.38 3.57 0.09
CA LEU A 30 25.72 2.74 -0.91
C LEU A 30 25.87 1.28 -0.48
N ARG A 31 24.87 0.73 0.20
CA ARG A 31 24.74 -0.72 0.24
C ARG A 31 24.38 -1.20 -1.16
N ASN A 32 25.39 -1.55 -1.94
CA ASN A 32 25.26 -2.51 -3.05
C ASN A 32 24.96 -3.90 -2.47
N LYS A 33 23.93 -4.03 -1.62
CA LYS A 33 23.18 -5.28 -1.67
C LYS A 33 22.52 -5.20 -3.03
N GLU A 34 23.04 -5.96 -3.99
CA GLU A 34 22.15 -6.55 -4.97
C GLU A 34 20.90 -6.94 -4.19
N TYR A 35 19.81 -6.24 -4.46
CA TYR A 35 18.50 -6.71 -4.05
C TYR A 35 18.34 -7.98 -4.87
N ARG A 36 18.94 -9.07 -4.39
CA ARG A 36 18.82 -10.38 -5.00
C ARG A 36 17.34 -10.61 -4.95
N LYS A 37 16.69 -10.49 -6.11
CA LYS A 37 15.39 -11.06 -6.37
C LYS A 37 15.51 -12.51 -5.93
N SER A 38 15.19 -12.80 -4.67
CA SER A 38 14.96 -14.17 -4.25
C SER A 38 13.64 -14.53 -4.90
N SER A 39 13.77 -15.16 -6.06
CA SER A 39 12.74 -15.97 -6.66
C SER A 39 12.20 -16.90 -5.56
N GLY A 40 10.89 -16.92 -5.37
CA GLY A 40 10.19 -17.73 -4.39
C GLY A 40 8.82 -18.14 -4.93
N ALA A 41 7.94 -18.65 -4.06
CA ALA A 41 6.59 -19.06 -4.42
C ALA A 41 5.59 -18.65 -3.35
N ILE A 42 4.36 -18.40 -3.77
CA ILE A 42 3.21 -18.38 -2.87
C ILE A 42 2.50 -19.72 -2.97
N CYS A 43 2.23 -20.34 -1.84
CA CYS A 43 1.54 -21.62 -1.77
C CYS A 43 0.01 -21.45 -1.86
N ASN A 44 -0.71 -22.53 -2.13
CA ASN A 44 -2.17 -22.50 -2.29
C ASN A 44 -2.94 -22.10 -1.03
N ASP A 45 -2.38 -22.35 0.15
CA ASP A 45 -2.90 -21.87 1.43
C ASP A 45 -2.46 -20.44 1.79
N GLY A 46 -1.72 -19.77 0.90
CA GLY A 46 -1.22 -18.41 1.09
C GLY A 46 0.14 -18.30 1.80
N TRP A 47 0.75 -19.41 2.22
CA TRP A 47 2.08 -19.38 2.83
C TRP A 47 3.15 -18.97 1.81
N PRO A 48 4.04 -18.01 2.11
CA PRO A 48 5.11 -17.63 1.20
C PRO A 48 6.34 -18.55 1.41
N SER A 49 7.03 -18.89 0.32
CA SER A 49 8.20 -19.78 0.31
C SER A 49 9.37 -19.15 -0.43
N ASP A 50 10.57 -19.28 0.14
CA ASP A 50 11.84 -18.83 -0.46
C ASP A 50 12.46 -19.86 -1.42
N SER A 51 11.82 -21.02 -1.60
CA SER A 51 12.32 -22.09 -2.44
C SER A 51 11.87 -21.90 -3.89
N THR A 52 12.77 -22.22 -4.85
CA THR A 52 12.48 -22.28 -6.30
C THR A 52 12.57 -23.69 -6.86
N GLY A 53 12.79 -24.69 -5.99
CA GLY A 53 13.03 -26.07 -6.40
C GLY A 53 11.76 -26.87 -6.62
N SER A 54 11.91 -28.02 -7.28
CA SER A 54 10.89 -29.07 -7.32
C SER A 54 10.60 -29.56 -5.90
N GLY A 55 9.40 -29.30 -5.39
CA GLY A 55 9.00 -29.61 -4.01
C GLY A 55 8.58 -28.38 -3.19
N THR A 56 8.71 -27.17 -3.75
CA THR A 56 8.19 -25.95 -3.14
C THR A 56 6.69 -26.09 -2.87
N CYS A 57 6.23 -25.66 -1.70
CA CYS A 57 4.84 -25.76 -1.25
C CYS A 57 4.26 -27.19 -1.15
N SER A 58 5.08 -28.24 -1.07
CA SER A 58 4.61 -29.63 -0.96
C SER A 58 3.70 -29.88 0.24
N HIS A 59 3.99 -29.24 1.39
CA HIS A 59 3.15 -29.30 2.59
C HIS A 59 2.00 -28.27 2.60
N HIS A 60 2.00 -27.36 1.62
CA HIS A 60 1.11 -26.20 1.53
C HIS A 60 0.17 -26.28 0.32
N LYS A 61 -0.19 -27.53 -0.05
CA LYS A 61 -1.11 -27.86 -1.15
C LYS A 61 -0.62 -27.41 -2.53
N GLY A 62 0.70 -27.28 -2.72
CA GLY A 62 1.32 -26.93 -3.98
C GLY A 62 1.51 -25.42 -4.17
N VAL A 63 2.30 -25.09 -5.20
CA VAL A 63 2.57 -23.70 -5.58
C VAL A 63 1.33 -23.13 -6.25
N ARG A 64 0.85 -22.00 -5.72
CA ARG A 64 -0.15 -21.16 -6.37
C ARG A 64 0.48 -20.31 -7.46
N GLU A 65 1.61 -19.68 -7.13
CA GLU A 65 2.30 -18.75 -8.03
C GLU A 65 3.79 -18.70 -7.72
N TRP A 66 4.63 -18.63 -8.75
CA TRP A 66 6.06 -18.34 -8.61
C TRP A 66 6.27 -16.83 -8.65
N CYS A 67 6.82 -16.26 -7.59
CA CYS A 67 6.97 -14.83 -7.46
C CYS A 67 8.43 -14.40 -7.28
N PRO A 68 8.90 -13.33 -7.92
CA PRO A 68 10.19 -12.72 -7.63
C PRO A 68 10.19 -11.89 -6.33
N CYS A 69 9.34 -12.20 -5.35
CA CYS A 69 8.84 -11.22 -4.37
C CYS A 69 9.25 -11.42 -2.91
N PHE A 70 10.29 -12.19 -2.57
CA PHE A 70 10.71 -12.21 -1.18
C PHE A 70 11.65 -11.06 -0.86
N LEU A 71 11.11 -10.05 -0.18
CA LEU A 71 11.90 -9.09 0.59
C LEU A 71 12.05 -9.69 1.97
N GLY A 72 13.30 -9.95 2.36
CA GLY A 72 13.66 -10.65 3.57
C GLY A 72 12.87 -10.20 4.79
N ARG A 73 12.52 -11.18 5.62
CA ARG A 73 11.91 -11.05 6.93
C ARG A 73 12.94 -10.46 7.91
N ASP A 74 13.26 -9.17 7.78
CA ASP A 74 14.04 -8.47 8.78
C ASP A 74 13.08 -7.77 9.75
N SER A 75 12.59 -8.55 10.71
CA SER A 75 12.11 -8.03 11.99
C SER A 75 13.30 -7.48 12.77
N GLY A 76 13.75 -6.29 12.41
CA GLY A 76 14.87 -5.63 13.07
C GLY A 76 14.93 -4.17 12.64
N PHE A 77 14.66 -3.28 13.59
CA PHE A 77 14.88 -1.84 13.43
C PHE A 77 16.27 -1.59 12.85
N VAL A 78 16.34 -1.23 11.57
CA VAL A 78 17.51 -0.60 10.96
C VAL A 78 16.96 0.68 10.34
N SER A 79 17.40 1.82 10.88
CA SER A 79 17.19 3.13 10.28
C SER A 79 17.96 3.19 8.96
N ALA A 80 17.44 2.51 7.94
CA ALA A 80 17.67 2.86 6.56
C ALA A 80 16.61 3.91 6.23
N LEU A 81 17.01 4.96 5.53
CA LEU A 81 16.12 5.94 4.95
C LEU A 81 15.24 5.21 3.91
N ASN A 82 14.26 4.43 4.36
CA ASN A 82 13.21 3.92 3.49
C ASN A 82 12.41 5.17 3.12
N LEU A 83 12.49 5.58 1.86
CA LEU A 83 11.51 6.51 1.31
C LEU A 83 10.19 5.74 1.17
N GLU A 84 9.55 5.45 2.30
CA GLU A 84 8.16 5.05 2.39
C GLU A 84 7.34 6.30 2.07
N HIS A 85 6.48 6.19 1.08
CA HIS A 85 5.48 7.23 0.85
C HIS A 85 4.27 6.85 1.68
N GLU A 86 4.11 7.53 2.81
CA GLU A 86 2.86 7.57 3.54
C GLU A 86 1.87 8.37 2.70
N PHE A 87 0.74 7.75 2.37
CA PHE A 87 -0.39 8.46 1.77
C PHE A 87 -1.53 8.49 2.78
N SER A 88 -2.28 9.59 2.79
CA SER A 88 -3.49 9.76 3.56
C SER A 88 -4.63 10.22 2.65
N THR A 89 -5.87 10.08 3.10
CA THR A 89 -7.01 10.61 2.35
C THR A 89 -7.18 12.11 2.63
N SER A 90 -6.90 12.99 1.65
CA SER A 90 -7.24 14.40 1.80
C SER A 90 -8.72 14.63 1.46
N THR A 91 -9.48 15.02 2.47
CA THR A 91 -10.91 15.41 2.44
C THR A 91 -11.90 14.31 2.00
N PRO A 92 -12.92 14.00 2.80
CA PRO A 92 -14.04 13.24 2.30
C PRO A 92 -14.74 14.11 1.26
N LEU A 93 -14.91 13.61 0.04
CA LEU A 93 -16.13 13.95 -0.69
C LEU A 93 -17.23 13.19 0.04
N ALA A 94 -17.62 13.72 1.19
CA ALA A 94 -18.90 13.39 1.78
C ALA A 94 -19.91 13.68 0.67
N SER A 95 -20.78 12.72 0.37
CA SER A 95 -22.08 13.14 -0.09
C SER A 95 -22.61 14.02 1.03
N ASP A 96 -22.83 15.32 0.80
CA ASP A 96 -23.21 16.34 1.79
C ASP A 96 -24.56 16.06 2.52
N LYS A 97 -24.99 14.79 2.55
CA LYS A 97 -26.28 14.29 3.00
C LYS A 97 -26.18 13.09 3.97
N THR A 98 -24.99 12.55 4.27
CA THR A 98 -24.84 11.47 5.26
C THR A 98 -23.86 11.85 6.37
N PRO A 99 -24.02 11.29 7.59
CA PRO A 99 -23.07 11.49 8.68
C PRO A 99 -21.79 10.65 8.53
N ALA A 100 -21.65 9.91 7.42
CA ALA A 100 -20.56 8.99 7.20
C ALA A 100 -19.20 9.71 7.13
N SER A 101 -18.20 9.09 7.73
CA SER A 101 -16.83 9.61 7.75
C SER A 101 -15.84 8.48 7.72
N GLY A 102 -14.63 8.75 7.25
CA GLY A 102 -13.56 7.77 7.25
C GLY A 102 -12.19 8.42 7.11
N SER A 103 -11.18 7.65 7.47
CA SER A 103 -9.78 8.00 7.35
C SER A 103 -8.99 6.76 6.96
N ALA A 104 -7.97 6.92 6.14
CA ALA A 104 -7.10 5.81 5.78
C ALA A 104 -5.63 6.24 5.70
N PHE A 105 -4.76 5.26 5.99
CA PHE A 105 -3.32 5.33 5.86
C PHE A 105 -2.87 4.25 4.89
N PHE A 106 -1.94 4.60 4.01
CA PHE A 106 -1.39 3.69 3.02
C PHE A 106 0.13 3.76 3.05
N ARG A 107 0.76 2.60 2.85
CA ARG A 107 2.21 2.46 2.74
C ARG A 107 2.55 1.69 1.48
N LEU A 108 3.14 2.37 0.51
CA LEU A 108 3.72 1.73 -0.66
C LEU A 108 5.13 1.27 -0.33
N ASP A 109 5.44 0.00 -0.60
CA ASP A 109 6.80 -0.51 -0.49
C ASP A 109 7.75 0.16 -1.49
N TYR A 110 9.06 0.13 -1.19
CA TYR A 110 10.05 0.80 -2.03
C TYR A 110 10.10 0.24 -3.46
N SER A 111 9.82 -1.05 -3.64
CA SER A 111 9.78 -1.71 -4.94
C SER A 111 8.54 -1.41 -5.77
N GLY A 112 7.49 -0.81 -5.17
CA GLY A 112 6.21 -0.63 -5.85
C GLY A 112 5.52 -1.95 -6.15
N THR A 113 5.71 -2.96 -5.31
CA THR A 113 5.09 -4.28 -5.46
C THR A 113 3.93 -4.50 -4.51
N LYS A 114 3.80 -3.66 -3.47
CA LYS A 114 2.77 -3.82 -2.44
C LYS A 114 2.36 -2.49 -1.82
N LEU A 115 1.05 -2.25 -1.76
CA LEU A 115 0.44 -1.20 -0.94
C LEU A 115 -0.22 -1.82 0.28
N ASP A 116 0.35 -1.63 1.47
CA ASP A 116 -0.36 -1.93 2.72
C ASP A 116 -1.34 -0.80 3.02
N PHE A 117 -2.53 -1.12 3.53
CA PHE A 117 -3.48 -0.09 3.91
C PHE A 117 -4.25 -0.42 5.18
N TYR A 118 -4.59 0.64 5.89
CA TYR A 118 -5.38 0.64 7.10
C TYR A 118 -6.42 1.74 6.95
N MET A 119 -7.70 1.40 7.02
CA MET A 119 -8.79 2.37 6.97
C MET A 119 -9.78 2.15 8.09
N THR A 120 -10.35 3.25 8.56
CA THR A 120 -11.48 3.24 9.49
C THR A 120 -12.61 4.05 8.87
N TYR A 121 -13.83 3.55 8.99
CA TYR A 121 -15.04 4.27 8.63
C TYR A 121 -16.05 4.22 9.76
N ALA A 122 -16.91 5.22 9.82
CA ALA A 122 -17.92 5.37 10.86
C ALA A 122 -19.18 6.04 10.32
N ASN A 123 -20.30 5.79 11.01
CA ASN A 123 -21.61 6.40 10.77
C ASN A 123 -22.16 6.21 9.36
N LEU A 124 -21.91 5.05 8.73
CA LEU A 124 -22.62 4.68 7.50
C LEU A 124 -24.13 4.58 7.77
N THR A 125 -24.94 5.01 6.81
CA THR A 125 -26.41 4.95 6.84
C THR A 125 -26.94 3.52 6.73
N GLY A 126 -26.11 2.58 6.29
CA GLY A 126 -26.39 1.14 6.27
C GLY A 126 -25.12 0.30 6.16
N PRO A 127 -25.25 -1.04 6.09
CA PRO A 127 -24.12 -1.93 5.87
C PRO A 127 -23.42 -1.63 4.54
N PRO A 128 -22.08 -1.67 4.48
CA PRO A 128 -21.35 -1.52 3.24
C PRO A 128 -21.61 -2.69 2.30
N THR A 129 -21.84 -2.37 1.03
CA THR A 129 -22.11 -3.33 -0.06
C THR A 129 -20.84 -3.60 -0.87
N ALA A 130 -19.95 -2.62 -0.95
CA ALA A 130 -18.63 -2.78 -1.56
C ALA A 130 -17.63 -1.74 -1.03
N ILE A 131 -16.34 -2.06 -1.15
CA ILE A 131 -15.24 -1.13 -0.90
C ILE A 131 -14.20 -1.30 -2.02
N HIS A 132 -13.89 -0.20 -2.71
CA HIS A 132 -13.09 -0.21 -3.91
C HIS A 132 -12.00 0.86 -3.89
N PHE A 133 -10.88 0.56 -4.53
CA PHE A 133 -10.02 1.59 -5.11
C PHE A 133 -10.47 1.87 -6.53
N HIS A 134 -10.50 3.15 -6.88
CA HIS A 134 -10.76 3.64 -8.22
C HIS A 134 -9.60 4.50 -8.71
N ARG A 135 -9.49 4.63 -10.03
CA ARG A 135 -8.57 5.58 -10.66
C ARG A 135 -9.31 6.78 -11.22
N GLY A 136 -9.16 7.93 -10.57
CA GLY A 136 -9.71 9.20 -10.98
C GLY A 136 -9.06 10.35 -10.22
N LYS A 137 -8.97 11.50 -10.88
CA LYS A 137 -8.52 12.74 -10.23
C LYS A 137 -9.55 13.18 -9.19
N LEU A 138 -9.14 14.13 -8.36
CA LEU A 138 -10.03 14.76 -7.39
C LEU A 138 -11.32 15.25 -8.07
N LYS A 139 -12.47 14.76 -7.58
CA LYS A 139 -13.84 15.02 -8.09
C LYS A 139 -14.19 14.36 -9.43
N GLU A 140 -13.33 13.51 -9.98
CA GLU A 140 -13.65 12.71 -11.17
C GLU A 140 -14.03 11.29 -10.75
N THR A 141 -15.11 10.75 -11.32
CA THR A 141 -15.48 9.33 -11.14
C THR A 141 -14.68 8.48 -12.13
N GLY A 142 -14.07 7.43 -11.62
CA GLY A 142 -13.20 6.54 -12.41
C GLY A 142 -13.57 5.05 -12.29
N PRO A 143 -12.95 4.19 -13.11
CA PRO A 143 -13.18 2.74 -13.03
C PRO A 143 -12.61 2.15 -11.73
N ILE A 144 -13.20 1.04 -11.28
CA ILE A 144 -12.65 0.20 -10.20
C ILE A 144 -11.31 -0.37 -10.69
N VAL A 145 -10.28 -0.26 -9.86
CA VAL A 145 -8.94 -0.82 -10.12
C VAL A 145 -8.53 -1.87 -9.09
N HIS A 146 -9.16 -1.88 -7.91
CA HIS A 146 -9.00 -2.94 -6.91
C HIS A 146 -10.22 -3.04 -6.00
N THR A 147 -10.61 -4.26 -5.67
CA THR A 147 -11.78 -4.58 -4.84
C THR A 147 -11.33 -5.13 -3.51
N ILE A 148 -11.70 -4.46 -2.43
CA ILE A 148 -11.42 -4.91 -1.06
C ILE A 148 -12.49 -5.90 -0.60
N CYS A 149 -13.75 -5.60 -0.92
CA CYS A 149 -14.92 -6.44 -0.71
C CYS A 149 -16.07 -5.96 -1.62
N GLY A 150 -17.10 -6.79 -1.80
CA GLY A 150 -18.22 -6.53 -2.69
C GLY A 150 -17.99 -7.06 -4.11
N ALA A 151 -18.92 -6.76 -4.99
CA ALA A 151 -18.77 -7.06 -6.42
C ALA A 151 -17.74 -6.10 -7.04
N PRO A 152 -16.87 -6.56 -7.96
CA PRO A 152 -16.98 -7.81 -8.72
C PRO A 152 -16.40 -9.06 -8.05
N ASP A 153 -15.56 -8.93 -7.02
CA ASP A 153 -14.77 -10.05 -6.48
C ASP A 153 -15.57 -10.99 -5.56
N GLY A 154 -16.72 -10.54 -5.05
CA GLY A 154 -17.66 -11.35 -4.27
C GLY A 154 -17.24 -11.64 -2.83
N LYS A 155 -16.06 -11.16 -2.39
CA LYS A 155 -15.65 -11.19 -0.98
C LYS A 155 -16.65 -10.34 -0.15
N PRO A 156 -17.32 -10.89 0.87
CA PRO A 156 -18.29 -10.12 1.66
C PRO A 156 -17.60 -8.99 2.44
N CYS A 157 -18.27 -7.84 2.54
CA CYS A 157 -17.86 -6.75 3.41
C CYS A 157 -18.23 -7.03 4.87
N ASP A 158 -17.52 -6.38 5.81
CA ASP A 158 -17.99 -6.28 7.20
C ASP A 158 -19.33 -5.53 7.21
N ALA A 159 -20.38 -6.15 7.75
CA ALA A 159 -21.72 -5.57 7.74
C ALA A 159 -21.91 -4.39 8.73
N SER A 160 -20.89 -4.08 9.53
CA SER A 160 -20.92 -3.00 10.52
C SER A 160 -20.90 -1.63 9.83
N SER A 161 -21.71 -0.69 10.31
CA SER A 161 -21.66 0.72 9.85
C SER A 161 -20.44 1.50 10.38
N ASN A 162 -19.63 0.83 11.21
CA ASN A 162 -18.38 1.32 11.75
C ASN A 162 -17.40 0.15 11.78
N ALA A 163 -16.26 0.27 11.10
CA ALA A 163 -15.26 -0.79 11.14
C ALA A 163 -13.86 -0.23 10.87
N THR A 164 -12.88 -1.09 11.13
CA THR A 164 -11.51 -0.91 10.71
C THR A 164 -11.13 -2.06 9.78
N VAL A 165 -10.58 -1.72 8.63
CA VAL A 165 -10.16 -2.67 7.60
C VAL A 165 -8.65 -2.52 7.40
N SER A 166 -7.95 -3.64 7.53
CA SER A 166 -6.51 -3.75 7.24
C SER A 166 -6.34 -4.82 6.18
N ASP A 167 -5.72 -4.48 5.05
CA ASP A 167 -5.46 -5.42 3.96
C ASP A 167 -4.27 -4.91 3.12
N TYR A 168 -3.98 -5.60 2.02
CA TYR A 168 -2.90 -5.24 1.11
C TYR A 168 -3.28 -5.39 -0.35
N TRP A 169 -2.69 -4.55 -1.20
CA TRP A 169 -2.82 -4.62 -2.65
C TRP A 169 -1.47 -4.95 -3.29
N TRP A 170 -1.36 -6.17 -3.83
CA TRP A 170 -0.16 -6.66 -4.51
C TRP A 170 -0.13 -6.25 -5.98
N SER A 171 1.08 -6.17 -6.57
CA SER A 171 1.29 -5.90 -7.99
C SER A 171 0.90 -7.03 -8.94
N PHE A 172 0.48 -8.19 -8.40
CA PHE A 172 0.07 -9.37 -9.16
C PHE A 172 -1.40 -9.72 -8.88
N GLY A 173 -1.95 -10.66 -9.65
CA GLY A 173 -3.36 -11.02 -9.63
C GLY A 173 -4.21 -10.26 -10.66
N ALA A 174 -5.50 -10.59 -10.72
CA ALA A 174 -6.42 -10.06 -11.73
C ALA A 174 -6.61 -8.53 -11.63
N GLN A 175 -6.48 -7.97 -10.44
CA GLN A 175 -6.53 -6.54 -10.13
C GLN A 175 -5.21 -6.10 -9.51
N GLY A 176 -4.08 -6.44 -10.11
CA GLY A 176 -2.76 -6.11 -9.58
C GLY A 176 -2.43 -4.62 -9.61
N LEU A 177 -1.65 -4.14 -8.64
CA LEU A 177 -1.12 -2.79 -8.57
C LEU A 177 -0.03 -2.59 -9.64
N THR A 178 -0.44 -2.16 -10.84
CA THR A 178 0.48 -2.00 -11.98
C THR A 178 1.38 -0.77 -11.83
N PRO A 179 2.50 -0.69 -12.58
CA PRO A 179 3.34 0.50 -12.63
C PRO A 179 2.56 1.79 -12.95
N GLU A 180 1.58 1.72 -13.85
CA GLU A 180 0.73 2.86 -14.20
C GLU A 180 -0.14 3.31 -13.01
N LEU A 181 -0.64 2.35 -12.21
CA LEU A 181 -1.42 2.65 -11.01
C LEU A 181 -0.56 3.22 -9.88
N ILE A 182 0.73 2.86 -9.82
CA ILE A 182 1.68 3.45 -8.88
C ILE A 182 1.98 4.90 -9.23
N GLU A 183 2.16 5.22 -10.52
CA GLU A 183 2.31 6.61 -10.95
C GLU A 183 1.03 7.41 -10.71
N ALA A 184 -0.15 6.82 -10.97
CA ALA A 184 -1.44 7.43 -10.62
C ALA A 184 -1.57 7.68 -9.11
N LEU A 185 -1.15 6.73 -8.27
CA LEU A 185 -1.15 6.87 -6.80
C LEU A 185 -0.26 8.04 -6.37
N LYS A 186 0.96 8.12 -6.90
CA LYS A 186 1.90 9.23 -6.62
C LYS A 186 1.38 10.58 -7.11
N ALA A 187 0.59 10.60 -8.19
CA ALA A 187 -0.04 11.79 -8.72
C ALA A 187 -1.34 12.18 -7.99
N GLY A 188 -1.79 11.38 -7.00
CA GLY A 188 -3.03 11.61 -6.28
C GLY A 188 -4.27 11.35 -7.14
N GLU A 189 -4.20 10.39 -8.06
CA GLU A 189 -5.27 9.98 -8.97
C GLU A 189 -5.91 8.63 -8.57
N ILE A 190 -5.67 8.17 -7.35
CA ILE A 190 -6.32 7.00 -6.76
C ILE A 190 -7.21 7.45 -5.60
N TYR A 191 -8.45 6.97 -5.55
CA TYR A 191 -9.35 7.20 -4.42
C TYR A 191 -9.94 5.89 -3.94
N ILE A 192 -10.29 5.85 -2.65
CA ILE A 192 -11.04 4.76 -2.04
C ILE A 192 -12.50 5.18 -1.89
N GLU A 193 -13.41 4.26 -2.17
CA GLU A 193 -14.86 4.46 -2.05
C GLU A 193 -15.47 3.35 -1.20
N VAL A 194 -16.38 3.74 -0.29
CA VAL A 194 -17.23 2.82 0.48
C VAL A 194 -18.66 3.00 0.00
N ASP A 195 -19.21 1.93 -0.57
CA ASP A 195 -20.57 1.89 -1.09
C ASP A 195 -21.53 1.31 -0.05
N THR A 196 -22.73 1.88 0.03
CA THR A 196 -23.87 1.29 0.75
C THR A 196 -25.07 1.20 -0.20
N ALA A 197 -26.29 1.11 0.32
CA ALA A 197 -27.49 1.26 -0.50
C ALA A 197 -27.65 2.68 -1.10
N ASN A 198 -26.81 3.64 -0.71
CA ASN A 198 -26.76 4.97 -1.30
C ASN A 198 -26.12 4.91 -2.71
N PRO A 199 -26.85 5.30 -3.79
CA PRO A 199 -26.39 5.13 -5.17
C PRO A 199 -25.21 6.02 -5.58
N ASN A 200 -24.79 6.98 -4.75
CA ASN A 200 -23.67 7.88 -5.05
C ASN A 200 -22.37 7.51 -4.31
N GLY A 201 -22.32 6.32 -3.69
CA GLY A 201 -21.32 6.00 -2.68
C GLY A 201 -21.57 6.80 -1.40
N GLU A 202 -21.01 6.34 -0.28
CA GLU A 202 -21.23 7.00 1.01
C GLU A 202 -19.97 7.69 1.54
N ILE A 203 -18.79 7.14 1.28
CA ILE A 203 -17.50 7.76 1.59
C ILE A 203 -16.63 7.69 0.35
N ARG A 204 -16.02 8.82 -0.03
CA ARG A 204 -14.94 8.89 -1.03
C ARG A 204 -13.74 9.65 -0.47
N GLY A 205 -12.57 9.02 -0.47
CA GLY A 205 -11.31 9.60 0.01
C GLY A 205 -10.21 9.54 -1.05
N GLN A 206 -9.70 10.70 -1.47
CA GLN A 206 -8.59 10.78 -2.43
C GLN A 206 -7.26 10.49 -1.74
N LEU A 207 -6.47 9.55 -2.25
CA LEU A 207 -5.14 9.27 -1.71
C LEU A 207 -4.16 10.37 -2.12
N THR A 208 -3.53 11.00 -1.13
CA THR A 208 -2.54 12.06 -1.30
C THR A 208 -1.33 11.81 -0.42
N LYS A 209 -0.17 12.28 -0.85
CA LYS A 209 1.09 12.21 -0.10
C LYS A 209 1.13 13.25 1.03
#